data_AF-A0A3N1GWD5-F1
#
_entry.id   AF-A0A3N1GWD5-F1
#
_cell.length_a   1.000
_cell.length_b   1.000
_cell.length_c   1.000
_cell.angle_alpha   90.00
_cell.angle_beta   90.00
_cell.angle_gamma   90.00
#
_symmetry.space_group_name_H-M   'P 1'
#
loop_
_entity.id
_entity.type
_entity.pdbx_description
1 polymer ?
#
loop_
_entity_poly.entity_id
_entity_poly.type
_entity_poly.pdbx_seq_one_letter_code
_entity_poly.pdbx_strand_id
1 'polypeptide(L)'
;MRLPALLVTPLAALSLLVGGAVTTAAPAAAAACSDVEVVFARGTGEAPGLGVAGRPLVEGITRALPDLTVSSYAVDYAAATSQTSAGPGATDMSRHVRETAAACPGTRFVLGGYSQGATVTDIALGIRTGTTTGTPVAAQDEPRVAAVVVFGNPLGIGGGRTIATASSTYGDRSRDYCNSGDSVCGGQPKTGTGGHLSYVSNGSVAAGATFAADLVRRTAPTDPTPPPTTPPPAPTCVAASTRAHVDAGRATDVFGYAYATGSRDYLGRTSAFNSATLRQVDAGTWERALRC
;
A
#
# COMPACT_ATOMS: atom_id res chain seq x y z
N MET A 1 62.92 39.35 64.72
CA MET A 1 61.68 40.10 64.48
C MET A 1 60.60 39.13 63.98
N ARG A 2 59.35 39.44 64.31
CA ARG A 2 58.15 38.58 64.26
C ARG A 2 57.71 38.22 62.82
N LEU A 3 57.00 37.08 62.68
CA LEU A 3 56.41 36.46 61.48
C LEU A 3 55.46 37.38 60.65
N PRO A 4 55.16 37.04 59.37
CA PRO A 4 53.96 36.24 59.02
C PRO A 4 54.28 35.12 58.01
N ALA A 5 53.93 33.84 58.23
CA ALA A 5 52.61 33.22 58.10
C ALA A 5 51.94 33.48 56.73
N LEU A 6 52.26 32.65 55.73
CA LEU A 6 51.55 32.56 54.45
C LEU A 6 50.75 31.25 54.43
N LEU A 7 49.43 31.40 54.41
CA LEU A 7 48.44 30.33 54.32
C LEU A 7 48.59 29.57 52.98
N VAL A 8 48.72 28.25 53.05
CA VAL A 8 48.55 27.35 51.91
C VAL A 8 47.10 26.86 51.93
N THR A 9 46.27 27.35 51.02
CA THR A 9 44.92 26.82 50.77
C THR A 9 45.01 25.58 49.88
N PRO A 10 44.45 24.42 50.26
CA PRO A 10 44.37 23.28 49.37
C PRO A 10 43.24 23.50 48.34
N LEU A 11 43.55 23.32 47.06
CA LEU A 11 42.54 23.21 46.00
C LEU A 11 41.72 21.93 46.25
N ALA A 12 40.43 22.08 46.55
CA ALA A 12 39.48 20.98 46.51
C ALA A 12 39.19 20.62 45.05
N ALA A 13 39.68 19.46 44.59
CA ALA A 13 39.31 18.89 43.30
C ALA A 13 37.90 18.33 43.38
N LEU A 14 36.94 19.04 42.77
CA LEU A 14 35.56 18.60 42.64
C LEU A 14 35.46 17.61 41.47
N SER A 15 35.53 16.31 41.79
CA SER A 15 35.31 15.24 40.82
C SER A 15 33.84 15.21 40.38
N LEU A 16 33.53 15.79 39.22
CA LEU A 16 32.22 15.63 38.58
C LEU A 16 32.11 14.20 38.03
N LEU A 17 31.37 13.35 38.73
CA LEU A 17 30.88 12.08 38.20
C LEU A 17 29.83 12.38 37.12
N VAL A 18 30.26 12.43 35.86
CA VAL A 18 29.34 12.43 34.72
C VAL A 18 28.78 11.02 34.59
N GLY A 19 27.62 10.77 35.21
CA GLY A 19 26.84 9.57 34.98
C GLY A 19 26.36 9.56 33.53
N GLY A 20 27.05 8.83 32.67
CA GLY A 20 26.60 8.56 31.30
C GLY A 20 25.31 7.76 31.36
N ALA A 21 24.18 8.42 31.08
CA ALA A 21 22.93 7.74 30.81
C ALA A 21 23.13 6.92 29.53
N VAL A 22 23.31 5.61 29.68
CA VAL A 22 23.27 4.67 28.57
C VAL A 22 21.80 4.63 28.12
N THR A 23 21.44 5.47 27.17
CA THR A 23 20.16 5.35 26.47
C THR A 23 20.25 4.07 25.65
N THR A 24 19.77 2.96 26.20
CA THR A 24 19.47 1.76 25.42
C THR A 24 18.43 2.20 24.38
N ALA A 25 18.87 2.39 23.13
CA ALA A 25 17.95 2.53 22.02
C ALA A 25 16.99 1.34 22.09
N ALA A 26 15.70 1.62 22.21
CA ALA A 26 14.69 0.58 22.07
C ALA A 26 14.99 -0.16 20.76
N PRO A 27 14.90 -1.51 20.73
CA PRO A 27 15.04 -2.21 19.47
C PRO A 27 14.04 -1.55 18.51
N ALA A 28 14.50 -1.15 17.32
CA ALA A 28 13.60 -0.72 16.27
C ALA A 28 12.57 -1.83 16.14
N ALA A 29 11.32 -1.53 16.49
CA ALA A 29 10.25 -2.51 16.33
C ALA A 29 10.30 -2.94 14.88
N ALA A 30 10.66 -4.21 14.62
CA ALA A 30 10.51 -4.78 13.30
C ALA A 30 9.07 -4.46 12.89
N ALA A 31 8.89 -3.76 11.76
CA ALA A 31 7.56 -3.54 11.24
C ALA A 31 6.89 -4.92 11.19
N ALA A 32 5.75 -5.07 11.87
CA ALA A 32 5.05 -6.34 11.88
C ALA A 32 4.68 -6.65 10.43
N CYS A 33 5.34 -7.64 9.84
CA CYS A 33 5.10 -8.02 8.45
C CYS A 33 3.66 -8.55 8.32
N SER A 34 2.90 -7.99 7.39
CA SER A 34 1.58 -8.52 7.06
C SER A 34 1.71 -9.81 6.25
N ASP A 35 0.81 -10.76 6.48
CA ASP A 35 0.74 -12.01 5.71
C ASP A 35 0.47 -11.74 4.23
N VAL A 36 -0.38 -10.74 3.96
CA VAL A 36 -0.77 -10.30 2.63
C VAL A 36 -0.61 -8.79 2.51
N GLU A 37 0.00 -8.32 1.43
CA GLU A 37 0.01 -6.90 1.07
C GLU A 37 -0.66 -6.69 -0.30
N VAL A 38 -1.64 -5.79 -0.35
CA VAL A 38 -2.30 -5.40 -1.59
C VAL A 38 -1.61 -4.16 -2.16
N VAL A 39 -0.94 -4.32 -3.30
CA VAL A 39 -0.28 -3.22 -4.01
C VAL A 39 -1.17 -2.75 -5.16
N PHE A 40 -1.73 -1.55 -5.05
CA PHE A 40 -2.77 -1.09 -5.97
C PHE A 40 -2.42 0.24 -6.66
N ALA A 41 -2.58 0.28 -7.98
CA ALA A 41 -2.46 1.49 -8.79
C ALA A 41 -3.84 2.08 -9.12
N ARG A 42 -4.08 3.32 -8.68
CA ARG A 42 -5.32 4.07 -8.95
C ARG A 42 -5.51 4.41 -10.45
N GLY A 43 -6.66 4.98 -10.81
CA GLY A 43 -6.96 5.44 -12.16
C GLY A 43 -6.52 6.87 -12.44
N THR A 44 -6.63 7.26 -13.72
CA THR A 44 -6.29 8.60 -14.22
C THR A 44 -7.03 9.70 -13.47
N GLY A 45 -6.29 10.70 -13.01
CA GLY A 45 -6.82 11.89 -12.34
C GLY A 45 -7.27 11.65 -10.89
N GLU A 46 -7.20 10.42 -10.40
CA GLU A 46 -7.50 10.14 -8.99
C GLU A 46 -6.43 10.78 -8.10
N ALA A 47 -6.86 11.31 -6.95
CA ALA A 47 -5.95 11.82 -5.93
C ALA A 47 -5.01 10.71 -5.41
N PRO A 48 -3.81 11.04 -4.90
CA PRO A 48 -2.94 10.06 -4.27
C PRO A 48 -3.68 9.14 -3.28
N GLY A 49 -3.28 7.87 -3.25
CA GLY A 49 -3.89 6.81 -2.45
C GLY A 49 -4.46 5.66 -3.29
N LEU A 50 -5.26 4.80 -2.67
CA LEU A 50 -5.75 3.55 -3.30
C LEU A 50 -6.80 3.79 -4.40
N GLY A 51 -7.32 5.01 -4.54
CA GLY A 51 -8.38 5.34 -5.49
C GLY A 51 -9.73 4.68 -5.17
N VAL A 52 -10.70 4.88 -6.06
CA VAL A 52 -12.08 4.44 -5.89
C VAL A 52 -12.22 2.91 -5.87
N ALA A 53 -11.39 2.20 -6.63
CA ALA A 53 -11.46 0.74 -6.74
C ALA A 53 -10.56 0.02 -5.73
N GLY A 54 -9.38 0.59 -5.42
CA GLY A 54 -8.40 -0.07 -4.58
C GLY A 54 -8.85 -0.21 -3.13
N ARG A 55 -9.41 0.86 -2.53
CA ARG A 55 -9.87 0.79 -1.13
C ARG A 55 -10.92 -0.31 -0.89
N PRO A 56 -12.05 -0.35 -1.63
CA PRO A 56 -13.03 -1.41 -1.44
C PRO A 56 -12.50 -2.81 -1.79
N LEU A 57 -11.48 -2.93 -2.67
CA LEU A 57 -10.79 -4.20 -2.92
C LEU A 57 -10.03 -4.67 -1.67
N VAL A 58 -9.22 -3.79 -1.06
CA VAL A 58 -8.46 -4.08 0.17
C VAL A 58 -9.41 -4.47 1.31
N GLU A 59 -10.48 -3.70 1.52
CA GLU A 59 -11.49 -3.99 2.54
C GLU A 59 -12.19 -5.34 2.28
N GLY A 60 -12.43 -5.68 1.01
CA GLY A 60 -12.98 -6.97 0.61
C GLY A 60 -12.05 -8.14 0.92
N ILE A 61 -10.77 -8.02 0.55
CA ILE A 61 -9.74 -9.04 0.80
C ILE A 61 -9.55 -9.25 2.30
N THR A 62 -9.45 -8.16 3.07
CA THR A 62 -9.33 -8.20 4.53
C THR A 62 -10.49 -8.94 5.18
N ARG A 63 -11.73 -8.70 4.72
CA ARG A 63 -12.91 -9.43 5.23
C ARG A 63 -12.93 -10.89 4.83
N ALA A 64 -12.41 -11.22 3.65
CA ALA A 64 -12.37 -12.59 3.14
C ALA A 64 -11.27 -13.43 3.81
N LEU A 65 -10.25 -12.79 4.41
CA LEU A 65 -9.10 -13.41 5.08
C LEU A 65 -9.02 -13.00 6.57
N PRO A 66 -10.03 -13.32 7.41
CA PRO A 66 -10.08 -12.88 8.80
C PRO A 66 -8.97 -13.48 9.68
N ASP A 67 -8.33 -14.53 9.20
CA ASP A 67 -7.25 -15.28 9.83
C ASP A 67 -5.85 -14.78 9.44
N LEU A 68 -5.75 -13.83 8.50
CA LEU A 68 -4.49 -13.26 8.02
C LEU A 68 -4.46 -11.75 8.23
N THR A 69 -3.26 -11.23 8.46
CA THR A 69 -3.00 -9.79 8.45
C THR A 69 -2.90 -9.28 7.01
N VAL A 70 -3.69 -8.26 6.69
CA VAL A 70 -3.74 -7.65 5.35
C VAL A 70 -3.36 -6.18 5.46
N SER A 71 -2.29 -5.79 4.78
CA SER A 71 -1.92 -4.39 4.58
C SER A 71 -2.10 -3.96 3.11
N SER A 72 -1.83 -2.68 2.83
CA SER A 72 -1.92 -2.15 1.48
C SER A 72 -0.88 -1.07 1.19
N TYR A 73 -0.48 -1.01 -0.07
CA TYR A 73 0.37 0.03 -0.62
C TYR A 73 -0.31 0.67 -1.83
N ALA A 74 -0.45 2.00 -1.77
CA ALA A 74 -0.90 2.80 -2.90
C ALA A 74 0.29 3.19 -3.76
N VAL A 75 0.31 2.71 -5.01
CA VAL A 75 1.41 2.98 -5.94
C VAL A 75 1.63 4.47 -6.12
N ASP A 76 2.87 4.90 -5.92
CA ASP A 76 3.30 6.28 -5.97
C ASP A 76 3.64 6.69 -7.40
N TYR A 77 2.64 7.23 -8.08
CA TYR A 77 2.80 7.75 -9.43
C TYR A 77 1.82 8.87 -9.73
N ALA A 78 2.05 9.61 -10.80
CA ALA A 78 1.31 10.84 -11.11
C ALA A 78 -0.18 10.61 -11.41
N ALA A 79 -0.55 9.44 -11.95
CA ALA A 79 -1.87 9.18 -12.51
C ALA A 79 -2.36 10.29 -13.47
N ALA A 80 -1.45 10.91 -14.22
CA ALA A 80 -1.81 12.01 -15.12
C ALA A 80 -2.58 11.51 -16.34
N THR A 81 -3.24 12.42 -17.05
CA THR A 81 -4.02 12.11 -18.27
C THR A 81 -3.21 11.37 -19.34
N SER A 82 -1.89 11.60 -19.38
CA SER A 82 -0.99 10.84 -20.23
C SER A 82 -0.72 9.43 -19.66
N GLN A 83 -0.91 8.41 -20.51
CA GLN A 83 -0.53 7.02 -20.21
C GLN A 83 0.96 6.83 -19.93
N THR A 84 1.82 7.80 -20.26
CA THR A 84 3.25 7.76 -19.91
C THR A 84 3.50 7.71 -18.41
N SER A 85 2.50 8.05 -17.58
CA SER A 85 2.57 7.88 -16.12
C SER A 85 2.63 6.41 -15.70
N ALA A 86 2.14 5.48 -16.54
CA ALA A 86 2.03 4.08 -16.16
C ALA A 86 3.39 3.37 -16.03
N GLY A 87 4.38 3.75 -16.85
CA GLY A 87 5.74 3.21 -16.76
C GLY A 87 6.41 3.49 -15.40
N PRO A 88 6.50 4.76 -14.97
CA PRO A 88 6.97 5.11 -13.63
C PRO A 88 6.16 4.43 -12.51
N GLY A 89 4.84 4.32 -12.64
CA GLY A 89 4.02 3.60 -11.65
C GLY A 89 4.36 2.11 -11.57
N ALA A 90 4.69 1.47 -12.70
CA ALA A 90 5.10 0.07 -12.70
C ALA A 90 6.47 -0.13 -12.04
N THR A 91 7.40 0.80 -12.29
CA THR A 91 8.68 0.83 -11.58
C THR A 91 8.49 1.00 -10.07
N ASP A 92 7.57 1.86 -9.63
CA ASP A 92 7.24 2.02 -8.22
C ASP A 92 6.62 0.76 -7.61
N MET A 93 5.61 0.18 -8.27
CA MET A 93 4.97 -1.07 -7.86
C MET A 93 6.01 -2.20 -7.67
N SER A 94 6.86 -2.43 -8.67
CA SER A 94 7.88 -3.49 -8.62
C SER A 94 8.98 -3.22 -7.60
N ARG A 95 9.34 -1.94 -7.41
CA ARG A 95 10.27 -1.52 -6.36
C ARG A 95 9.72 -1.85 -4.97
N HIS A 96 8.47 -1.49 -4.70
CA HIS A 96 7.80 -1.76 -3.44
C HIS A 96 7.72 -3.26 -3.16
N VAL A 97 7.28 -4.05 -4.15
CA VAL A 97 7.24 -5.52 -4.05
C VAL A 97 8.61 -6.09 -3.65
N ARG A 98 9.69 -5.66 -4.31
CA ARG A 98 11.05 -6.11 -3.99
C ARG A 98 11.48 -5.69 -2.59
N GLU A 99 11.21 -4.45 -2.19
CA GLU A 99 11.57 -3.91 -0.88
C GLU A 99 10.82 -4.63 0.25
N THR A 100 9.50 -4.80 0.12
CA THR A 100 8.72 -5.63 1.06
C THR A 100 9.20 -7.07 1.03
N ALA A 101 9.46 -7.67 -0.13
CA ALA A 101 9.91 -9.05 -0.21
C ALA A 101 11.25 -9.28 0.52
N ALA A 102 12.15 -8.30 0.48
CA ALA A 102 13.41 -8.34 1.22
C ALA A 102 13.23 -8.16 2.72
N ALA A 103 12.36 -7.24 3.15
CA ALA A 103 12.10 -6.96 4.56
C ALA A 103 11.22 -8.02 5.24
N CYS A 104 10.26 -8.57 4.48
CA CYS A 104 9.20 -9.45 4.93
C CYS A 104 9.12 -10.68 4.00
N PRO A 105 10.00 -11.68 4.21
CA PRO A 105 10.11 -12.83 3.31
C PRO A 105 8.84 -13.70 3.22
N GLY A 106 7.96 -13.63 4.23
CA GLY A 106 6.69 -14.35 4.28
C GLY A 106 5.52 -13.62 3.63
N THR A 107 5.63 -12.31 3.36
CA THR A 107 4.52 -11.52 2.81
C THR A 107 4.22 -11.96 1.38
N ARG A 108 2.92 -12.10 1.10
CA ARG A 108 2.38 -12.46 -0.21
C ARG A 108 1.69 -11.26 -0.82
N PHE A 109 1.81 -11.08 -2.13
CA PHE A 109 1.32 -9.88 -2.79
C PHE A 109 0.03 -10.15 -3.57
N VAL A 110 -0.91 -9.22 -3.46
CA VAL A 110 -2.00 -9.07 -4.43
C VAL A 110 -1.73 -7.79 -5.21
N LEU A 111 -1.46 -7.92 -6.51
CA LEU A 111 -1.26 -6.73 -7.36
C LEU A 111 -2.58 -6.34 -7.99
N GLY A 112 -2.84 -5.04 -8.11
CA GLY A 112 -4.05 -4.59 -8.79
C GLY A 112 -3.97 -3.20 -9.35
N GLY A 113 -4.98 -2.89 -10.16
CA GLY A 113 -5.05 -1.60 -10.83
C GLY A 113 -6.41 -1.30 -11.45
N TYR A 114 -6.71 -0.01 -11.58
CA TYR A 114 -7.92 0.47 -12.25
C TYR A 114 -7.57 1.39 -13.42
N SER A 115 -8.12 1.14 -14.60
CA SER A 115 -7.92 2.00 -15.80
C SER A 115 -6.44 2.15 -16.15
N GLN A 116 -5.87 3.37 -16.11
CA GLN A 116 -4.42 3.56 -16.25
C GLN A 116 -3.59 2.77 -15.22
N GLY A 117 -4.12 2.57 -14.01
CA GLY A 117 -3.50 1.72 -13.01
C GLY A 117 -3.49 0.24 -13.40
N ALA A 118 -4.43 -0.24 -14.22
CA ALA A 118 -4.34 -1.58 -14.78
C ALA A 118 -3.16 -1.68 -15.76
N THR A 119 -2.90 -0.63 -16.55
CA THR A 119 -1.67 -0.54 -17.38
C THR A 119 -0.40 -0.52 -16.53
N VAL A 120 -0.41 0.16 -15.38
CA VAL A 120 0.70 0.07 -14.40
C VAL A 120 0.94 -1.38 -14.01
N THR A 121 -0.11 -2.10 -13.64
CA THR A 121 -0.03 -3.52 -13.28
C THR A 121 0.48 -4.36 -14.45
N ASP A 122 -0.04 -4.20 -15.66
CA ASP A 122 0.41 -4.96 -16.84
C ASP A 122 1.92 -4.84 -17.06
N ILE A 123 2.44 -3.61 -17.00
CA ILE A 123 3.88 -3.34 -17.18
C ILE A 123 4.69 -3.96 -16.03
N ALA A 124 4.20 -3.88 -14.79
CA ALA A 124 4.84 -4.51 -13.64
C ALA A 124 4.89 -6.05 -13.79
N LEU A 125 3.93 -6.65 -14.51
CA LEU A 125 3.97 -8.08 -14.85
C LEU A 125 4.84 -8.41 -16.08
N GLY A 126 5.54 -7.42 -16.64
CA GLY A 126 6.36 -7.57 -17.84
C GLY A 126 5.57 -7.63 -19.15
N ILE A 127 4.27 -7.33 -19.12
CA ILE A 127 3.44 -7.27 -20.33
C ILE A 127 3.75 -5.97 -21.07
N ARG A 128 4.10 -6.07 -22.36
CA ARG A 128 4.31 -4.88 -23.19
C ARG A 128 2.99 -4.20 -23.52
N THR A 129 2.82 -2.99 -23.02
CA THR A 129 1.67 -2.10 -23.28
C THR A 129 2.13 -0.80 -23.93
N GLY A 130 2.24 -0.78 -25.26
CA GLY A 130 2.37 0.44 -26.05
C GLY A 130 3.46 1.44 -25.61
N THR A 131 3.04 2.69 -25.35
CA THR A 131 3.87 3.91 -25.40
C THR A 131 4.75 4.20 -24.19
N THR A 132 4.80 3.31 -23.21
CA THR A 132 5.61 3.50 -22.00
C THR A 132 6.20 2.18 -21.52
N THR A 133 7.28 2.26 -20.74
CA THR A 133 7.99 1.13 -20.18
C THR A 133 8.27 1.38 -18.71
N GLY A 134 8.37 0.30 -17.95
CA GLY A 134 8.67 0.33 -16.52
C GLY A 134 9.45 -0.93 -16.14
N THR A 135 9.80 -1.02 -14.87
CA THR A 135 10.53 -2.16 -14.33
C THR A 135 9.53 -3.26 -13.94
N PRO A 136 9.65 -4.49 -14.49
CA PRO A 136 8.80 -5.58 -14.06
C PRO A 136 9.18 -6.06 -12.65
N VAL A 137 8.26 -6.77 -12.00
CA VAL A 137 8.54 -7.54 -10.79
C VAL A 137 9.68 -8.50 -11.12
N ALA A 138 10.68 -8.56 -10.24
CA ALA A 138 11.86 -9.36 -10.48
C ALA A 138 11.54 -10.86 -10.37
N ALA A 139 12.22 -11.68 -11.18
CA ALA A 139 11.97 -13.12 -11.32
C ALA A 139 11.90 -13.87 -9.98
N GLN A 140 12.74 -13.51 -9.01
CA GLN A 140 12.74 -14.14 -7.69
C GLN A 140 11.50 -13.83 -6.82
N ASP A 141 10.81 -12.73 -7.10
CA ASP A 141 9.66 -12.25 -6.33
C ASP A 141 8.32 -12.65 -6.98
N GLU A 142 8.33 -13.06 -8.25
CA GLU A 142 7.11 -13.49 -8.97
C GLU A 142 6.32 -14.59 -8.27
N PRO A 143 6.93 -15.63 -7.65
CA PRO A 143 6.18 -16.66 -6.91
C PRO A 143 5.41 -16.11 -5.70
N ARG A 144 5.78 -14.93 -5.21
CA ARG A 144 5.13 -14.28 -4.05
C ARG A 144 3.87 -13.51 -4.42
N VAL A 145 3.66 -13.20 -5.69
CA VAL A 145 2.41 -12.57 -6.17
C VAL A 145 1.29 -13.60 -6.18
N ALA A 146 0.49 -13.69 -5.13
CA ALA A 146 -0.56 -14.69 -5.03
C ALA A 146 -1.68 -14.48 -6.06
N ALA A 147 -2.03 -13.22 -6.36
CA ALA A 147 -3.11 -12.88 -7.29
C ALA A 147 -2.88 -11.53 -7.98
N VAL A 148 -3.49 -11.37 -9.15
CA VAL A 148 -3.59 -10.10 -9.85
C VAL A 148 -5.05 -9.78 -10.16
N VAL A 149 -5.51 -8.58 -9.79
CA VAL A 149 -6.89 -8.14 -10.04
C VAL A 149 -6.90 -6.74 -10.65
N VAL A 150 -7.40 -6.63 -11.88
CA VAL A 150 -7.47 -5.34 -12.58
C VAL A 150 -8.89 -5.03 -13.07
N PHE A 151 -9.23 -3.74 -13.10
CA PHE A 151 -10.55 -3.25 -13.50
C PHE A 151 -10.41 -2.28 -14.68
N GLY A 152 -11.21 -2.46 -15.72
CA GLY A 152 -11.21 -1.57 -16.88
C GLY A 152 -9.87 -1.54 -17.60
N ASN A 153 -9.27 -2.70 -17.85
CA ASN A 153 -7.89 -2.81 -18.33
C ASN A 153 -7.73 -2.39 -19.81
N PRO A 154 -6.92 -1.35 -20.12
CA PRO A 154 -6.57 -0.97 -21.49
C PRO A 154 -5.88 -2.05 -22.32
N LEU A 155 -5.32 -3.11 -21.70
CA LEU A 155 -4.69 -4.22 -22.41
C LEU A 155 -5.60 -4.86 -23.48
N GLY A 156 -6.92 -4.81 -23.28
CA GLY A 156 -7.88 -5.35 -24.24
C GLY A 156 -8.10 -4.50 -25.48
N ILE A 157 -7.58 -3.27 -25.53
CA ILE A 157 -7.63 -2.42 -26.74
C ILE A 157 -6.88 -3.12 -27.88
N GLY A 158 -7.55 -3.25 -29.02
CA GLY A 158 -6.93 -3.78 -30.24
C GLY A 158 -6.81 -5.30 -30.30
N GLY A 159 -7.60 -6.05 -29.52
CA GLY A 159 -7.66 -7.51 -29.67
C GLY A 159 -8.25 -8.30 -28.50
N GLY A 160 -8.80 -7.63 -27.47
CA GLY A 160 -9.44 -8.31 -26.34
C GLY A 160 -8.48 -9.09 -25.45
N ARG A 161 -7.18 -8.76 -25.48
CA ARG A 161 -6.18 -9.37 -24.61
C ARG A 161 -6.49 -9.09 -23.14
N THR A 162 -6.09 -10.03 -22.31
CA THR A 162 -6.19 -10.00 -20.85
C THR A 162 -4.84 -10.41 -20.28
N ILE A 163 -4.60 -10.19 -18.98
CA ILE A 163 -3.37 -10.68 -18.34
C ILE A 163 -3.28 -12.21 -18.49
N ALA A 164 -4.42 -12.89 -18.37
CA ALA A 164 -4.56 -14.34 -18.55
C ALA A 164 -4.03 -14.85 -19.90
N THR A 165 -4.19 -14.07 -20.97
CA THR A 165 -3.73 -14.43 -22.32
C THR A 165 -2.38 -13.82 -22.69
N ALA A 166 -1.93 -12.81 -21.94
CA ALA A 166 -0.73 -12.04 -22.22
C ALA A 166 0.50 -12.46 -21.39
N SER A 167 0.30 -13.16 -20.27
CA SER A 167 1.39 -13.57 -19.36
C SER A 167 1.32 -15.07 -19.06
N SER A 168 2.40 -15.79 -19.38
CA SER A 168 2.59 -17.18 -18.96
C SER A 168 2.86 -17.32 -17.46
N THR A 169 3.36 -16.27 -16.81
CA THR A 169 3.80 -16.29 -15.40
C THR A 169 2.67 -15.96 -14.43
N TYR A 170 1.75 -15.08 -14.83
CA TYR A 170 0.68 -14.57 -13.96
C TYR A 170 -0.72 -14.92 -14.45
N GLY A 171 -0.83 -15.49 -15.66
CA GLY A 171 -2.12 -15.63 -16.33
C GLY A 171 -3.13 -16.45 -15.53
N ASP A 172 -2.69 -17.54 -14.92
CA ASP A 172 -3.50 -18.47 -14.10
C ASP A 172 -4.01 -17.88 -12.78
N ARG A 173 -3.35 -16.82 -12.30
CA ARG A 173 -3.65 -16.10 -11.05
C ARG A 173 -4.09 -14.66 -11.28
N SER A 174 -4.51 -14.34 -12.50
CA SER A 174 -4.96 -13.01 -12.89
C SER A 174 -6.46 -12.96 -13.22
N ARG A 175 -7.08 -11.81 -12.94
CA ARG A 175 -8.45 -11.53 -13.35
C ARG A 175 -8.59 -10.09 -13.82
N ASP A 176 -8.96 -9.94 -15.09
CA ASP A 176 -9.41 -8.69 -15.69
C ASP A 176 -10.94 -8.59 -15.58
N TYR A 177 -11.43 -7.59 -14.84
CA TYR A 177 -12.83 -7.22 -14.82
C TYR A 177 -13.08 -6.13 -15.86
N CYS A 178 -13.89 -6.46 -16.85
CA CYS A 178 -14.24 -5.58 -17.95
C CYS A 178 -15.76 -5.55 -18.13
N ASN A 179 -16.38 -4.42 -17.81
CA ASN A 179 -17.83 -4.26 -17.89
C ASN A 179 -18.30 -4.10 -19.34
N SER A 180 -19.53 -4.56 -19.60
CA SER A 180 -20.24 -4.18 -20.84
C SER A 180 -20.31 -2.66 -20.95
N GLY A 181 -20.05 -2.13 -22.14
CA GLY A 181 -20.00 -0.70 -22.40
C GLY A 181 -18.72 0.01 -21.93
N ASP A 182 -17.73 -0.72 -21.38
CA ASP A 182 -16.41 -0.15 -21.12
C ASP A 182 -15.55 -0.15 -22.39
N SER A 183 -15.41 1.04 -23.00
CA SER A 183 -14.58 1.24 -24.19
C SER A 183 -13.09 1.08 -23.92
N VAL A 184 -12.64 1.21 -22.67
CA VAL A 184 -11.23 1.07 -22.30
C VAL A 184 -10.78 -0.37 -22.42
N CYS A 185 -11.67 -1.35 -22.19
CA CYS A 185 -11.34 -2.76 -22.37
C CYS A 185 -11.28 -3.21 -23.84
N GLY A 186 -11.73 -2.39 -24.80
CA GLY A 186 -11.66 -2.65 -26.24
C GLY A 186 -12.54 -3.78 -26.80
N GLY A 187 -12.68 -4.91 -26.09
CA GLY A 187 -13.36 -6.13 -26.55
C GLY A 187 -14.77 -6.37 -25.99
N GLN A 188 -15.30 -5.48 -25.15
CA GLN A 188 -16.63 -5.66 -24.56
C GLN A 188 -17.74 -5.17 -25.49
N PRO A 189 -18.94 -5.79 -25.46
CA PRO A 189 -20.11 -5.26 -26.15
C PRO A 189 -20.31 -3.79 -25.77
N LYS A 190 -20.49 -2.91 -26.77
CA LYS A 190 -20.70 -1.46 -26.54
C LYS A 190 -22.13 -1.14 -26.08
N THR A 191 -22.81 -2.11 -25.48
CA THR A 191 -24.17 -1.99 -24.97
C THR A 191 -24.15 -1.48 -23.53
N GLY A 192 -24.84 -0.38 -23.27
CA GLY A 192 -24.86 0.33 -21.98
C GLY A 192 -24.02 1.61 -21.96
N THR A 193 -24.15 2.41 -20.90
CA THR A 193 -23.33 3.61 -20.66
C THR A 193 -22.67 3.54 -19.28
N GLY A 194 -21.51 4.17 -19.11
CA GLY A 194 -20.83 4.24 -17.81
C GLY A 194 -20.15 2.95 -17.34
N GLY A 195 -19.96 1.95 -18.22
CA GLY A 195 -19.31 0.68 -17.87
C GLY A 195 -17.94 0.86 -17.21
N HIS A 196 -17.14 1.83 -17.67
CA HIS A 196 -15.84 2.11 -17.09
C HIS A 196 -15.88 2.67 -15.65
N LEU A 197 -16.98 3.33 -15.27
CA LEU A 197 -17.11 4.03 -13.98
C LEU A 197 -17.88 3.22 -12.93
N SER A 198 -18.40 2.05 -13.29
CA SER A 198 -19.35 1.31 -12.45
C SER A 198 -18.76 0.11 -11.69
N TYR A 199 -17.45 -0.15 -11.80
CA TYR A 199 -16.79 -1.30 -11.15
C TYR A 199 -16.99 -1.37 -9.63
N VAL A 200 -17.11 -0.21 -8.97
CA VAL A 200 -17.32 -0.11 -7.52
C VAL A 200 -18.77 -0.38 -7.11
N SER A 201 -19.73 -0.17 -8.02
CA SER A 201 -21.17 -0.23 -7.73
C SER A 201 -21.86 -1.47 -8.29
N ASN A 202 -21.19 -2.26 -9.15
CA ASN A 202 -21.78 -3.38 -9.86
C ASN A 202 -21.34 -4.76 -9.33
N GLY A 203 -20.58 -4.79 -8.22
CA GLY A 203 -20.07 -6.01 -7.60
C GLY A 203 -18.75 -6.55 -8.18
N SER A 204 -18.17 -5.95 -9.23
CA SER A 204 -16.89 -6.40 -9.79
C SER A 204 -15.78 -6.34 -8.75
N VAL A 205 -15.68 -5.26 -7.97
CA VAL A 205 -14.66 -5.15 -6.91
C VAL A 205 -14.82 -6.23 -5.84
N ALA A 206 -16.05 -6.55 -5.44
CA ALA A 206 -16.32 -7.61 -4.48
C ALA A 206 -15.92 -8.99 -5.02
N ALA A 207 -16.25 -9.27 -6.29
CA ALA A 207 -15.83 -10.50 -6.96
C ALA A 207 -14.29 -10.60 -7.05
N GLY A 208 -13.62 -9.48 -7.33
CA GLY A 208 -12.16 -9.40 -7.38
C GLY A 208 -11.51 -9.70 -6.02
N ALA A 209 -12.08 -9.17 -4.94
CA ALA A 209 -11.62 -9.46 -3.59
C ALA A 209 -11.73 -10.95 -3.25
N THR A 210 -12.87 -11.58 -3.58
CA THR A 210 -13.06 -13.02 -3.38
C THR A 210 -12.04 -13.83 -4.18
N PHE A 211 -11.85 -13.51 -5.47
CA PHE A 211 -10.89 -14.19 -6.33
C PHE A 211 -9.45 -14.11 -5.78
N ALA A 212 -9.04 -12.93 -5.32
CA ALA A 212 -7.72 -12.74 -4.72
C ALA A 212 -7.56 -13.53 -3.42
N ALA A 213 -8.54 -13.48 -2.53
CA ALA A 213 -8.52 -14.22 -1.26
C ALA A 213 -8.44 -15.75 -1.47
N ASP A 214 -9.19 -16.28 -2.43
CA ASP A 214 -9.16 -17.70 -2.78
C ASP A 214 -7.77 -18.13 -3.26
N LEU A 215 -7.12 -17.32 -4.11
CA LEU A 215 -5.77 -17.58 -4.59
C LEU A 215 -4.73 -17.51 -3.48
N VAL A 216 -4.82 -16.51 -2.60
CA VAL A 216 -3.96 -16.39 -1.42
C VAL A 216 -4.03 -17.66 -0.59
N ARG A 217 -5.23 -18.15 -0.27
CA ARG A 217 -5.42 -19.39 0.49
C ARG A 217 -4.85 -20.62 -0.22
N ARG A 218 -5.08 -20.77 -1.52
CA ARG A 218 -4.60 -21.92 -2.29
C ARG A 218 -3.08 -22.05 -2.36
N THR A 219 -2.40 -20.91 -2.29
CA THR A 219 -0.96 -20.85 -2.49
C THR A 219 -0.19 -20.57 -1.20
N ALA A 220 -0.89 -20.48 -0.07
CA ALA A 220 -0.27 -20.44 1.25
C ALA A 220 0.42 -21.79 1.49
N PRO A 221 1.69 -21.81 1.93
CA PRO A 221 2.34 -23.06 2.32
C PRO A 221 1.51 -23.76 3.40
N THR A 222 1.27 -25.06 3.26
CA THR A 222 0.54 -25.90 4.23
C THR A 222 1.31 -26.15 5.53
N ASP A 223 2.43 -25.46 5.77
CA ASP A 223 3.09 -25.52 7.06
C ASP A 223 2.31 -24.62 8.04
N PRO A 224 1.84 -25.16 9.18
CA PRO A 224 1.31 -24.32 10.22
C PRO A 224 2.50 -23.54 10.76
N THR A 225 2.67 -22.31 10.26
CA THR A 225 3.38 -21.30 11.03
C THR A 225 2.67 -21.28 12.38
N PRO A 226 3.37 -21.55 13.50
CA PRO A 226 2.74 -21.51 14.81
C PRO A 226 2.05 -20.15 14.91
N PRO A 227 0.79 -20.08 15.37
CA PRO A 227 0.12 -18.80 15.55
C PRO A 227 1.08 -17.91 16.34
N PRO A 228 1.29 -16.64 15.93
CA PRO A 228 2.16 -15.74 16.65
C PRO A 228 1.75 -15.77 18.12
N THR A 229 2.68 -16.15 19.00
CA THR A 229 2.43 -16.32 20.44
C THR A 229 2.13 -14.98 21.12
N THR A 230 2.21 -13.89 20.37
CA THR A 230 1.74 -12.57 20.75
C THR A 230 0.67 -12.15 19.73
N PRO A 231 -0.58 -11.90 20.14
CA PRO A 231 -1.56 -11.26 19.27
C PRO A 231 -0.91 -10.00 18.65
N PRO A 232 -1.07 -9.76 17.34
CA PRO A 232 -0.74 -8.45 16.78
C PRO A 232 -1.43 -7.39 17.65
N PRO A 233 -0.75 -6.29 18.02
CA PRO A 233 -1.44 -5.21 18.72
C PRO A 233 -2.67 -4.85 17.90
N ALA A 234 -3.83 -4.74 18.56
CA ALA A 234 -5.07 -4.39 17.90
C ALA A 234 -4.82 -3.18 17.00
N PRO A 235 -5.24 -3.20 15.72
CA PRO A 235 -4.96 -2.12 14.79
C PRO A 235 -5.45 -0.83 15.41
N THR A 236 -4.53 0.11 15.64
CA THR A 236 -4.86 1.35 16.33
C THR A 236 -5.80 2.14 15.42
N CYS A 237 -7.07 2.23 15.81
CA CYS A 237 -8.05 3.02 15.11
C CYS A 237 -8.30 4.32 15.86
N VAL A 238 -8.18 5.45 15.17
CA VAL A 238 -8.28 6.79 15.75
C VAL A 238 -9.26 7.60 14.92
N ALA A 239 -10.35 8.05 15.54
CA ALA A 239 -11.20 9.11 15.01
C ALA A 239 -10.77 10.46 15.60
N ALA A 240 -10.26 11.37 14.78
CA ALA A 240 -9.82 12.69 15.23
C ALA A 240 -10.00 13.75 14.14
N SER A 241 -9.70 15.01 14.46
CA SER A 241 -9.62 16.05 13.44
C SER A 241 -8.44 15.79 12.50
N THR A 242 -8.58 16.17 11.24
CA THR A 242 -7.51 16.08 10.23
C THR A 242 -6.24 16.81 10.68
N ARG A 243 -6.38 17.93 11.40
CA ARG A 243 -5.24 18.61 12.05
C ARG A 243 -4.58 17.73 13.11
N ALA A 244 -5.36 17.11 13.99
CA ALA A 244 -4.83 16.20 15.02
C ALA A 244 -4.20 14.92 14.43
N HIS A 245 -4.64 14.47 13.26
CA HIS A 245 -3.95 13.40 12.52
C HIS A 245 -2.59 13.85 11.98
N VAL A 246 -2.50 15.07 11.44
CA VAL A 246 -1.23 15.64 10.97
C VAL A 246 -0.26 15.85 12.13
N ASP A 247 -0.71 16.49 13.21
CA ASP A 247 0.15 16.78 14.38
C ASP A 247 0.66 15.51 15.07
N ALA A 248 -0.08 14.39 14.95
CA ALA A 248 0.31 13.09 15.49
C ALA A 248 1.04 12.18 14.47
N GLY A 249 1.43 12.70 13.30
CA GLY A 249 2.16 11.95 12.26
C GLY A 249 1.36 10.85 11.55
N ARG A 250 0.04 10.78 11.79
CA ARG A 250 -0.86 9.82 11.11
C ARG A 250 -1.30 10.30 9.74
N ALA A 251 -1.14 11.60 9.47
CA ALA A 251 -1.37 12.22 8.18
C ALA A 251 -0.28 13.24 7.87
N THR A 252 -0.21 13.66 6.63
CA THR A 252 0.69 14.70 6.14
C THR A 252 -0.15 15.85 5.56
N ASP A 253 0.20 17.08 5.89
CA ASP A 253 -0.39 18.27 5.25
C ASP A 253 0.32 18.54 3.93
N VAL A 254 -0.44 18.59 2.85
CA VAL A 254 0.02 18.98 1.52
C VAL A 254 -0.89 20.11 1.04
N PHE A 255 -0.36 21.33 1.04
CA PHE A 255 -1.07 22.55 0.62
C PHE A 255 -2.42 22.77 1.33
N GLY A 256 -2.49 22.49 2.64
CA GLY A 256 -3.71 22.68 3.44
C GLY A 256 -4.72 21.54 3.36
N TYR A 257 -4.33 20.42 2.77
CA TYR A 257 -5.11 19.19 2.70
C TYR A 257 -4.37 18.04 3.39
N ALA A 258 -5.09 17.25 4.17
CA ALA A 258 -4.53 16.14 4.92
C ALA A 258 -4.63 14.84 4.12
N TYR A 259 -3.52 14.10 4.06
CA TYR A 259 -3.43 12.79 3.43
C TYR A 259 -2.86 11.79 4.43
N ALA A 260 -3.46 10.60 4.59
CA ALA A 260 -2.96 9.60 5.53
C ALA A 260 -1.49 9.24 5.27
N THR A 261 -0.68 9.11 6.31
CA THR A 261 0.73 8.74 6.17
C THR A 261 0.80 7.28 5.68
N GLY A 262 1.53 7.01 4.61
CA GLY A 262 1.59 5.67 4.03
C GLY A 262 0.54 5.44 2.96
N SER A 263 -0.75 5.24 3.30
CA SER A 263 -1.78 4.98 2.28
C SER A 263 -2.07 6.19 1.39
N ARG A 264 -1.73 7.40 1.84
CA ARG A 264 -1.99 8.69 1.17
C ARG A 264 -3.45 8.98 0.92
N ASP A 265 -4.36 8.31 1.63
CA ASP A 265 -5.79 8.57 1.50
C ASP A 265 -6.13 10.02 1.81
N TYR A 266 -6.89 10.67 0.92
CA TYR A 266 -7.39 12.02 1.16
C TYR A 266 -8.38 12.06 2.34
N LEU A 267 -8.10 12.92 3.31
CA LEU A 267 -8.86 13.09 4.55
C LEU A 267 -9.68 14.40 4.58
N GLY A 268 -9.53 15.24 3.56
CA GLY A 268 -10.14 16.56 3.50
C GLY A 268 -9.18 17.70 3.84
N ARG A 269 -9.71 18.90 4.00
CA ARG A 269 -8.94 20.08 4.39
C ARG A 269 -8.35 19.90 5.78
N THR A 270 -7.08 20.21 5.97
CA THR A 270 -6.41 20.17 7.28
C THR A 270 -7.04 21.21 8.19
N SER A 271 -7.81 20.75 9.16
CA SER A 271 -8.62 21.60 10.02
C SER A 271 -8.89 20.91 11.35
N ALA A 272 -9.00 21.70 12.43
CA ALA A 272 -9.48 21.22 13.71
C ALA A 272 -10.97 20.79 13.66
N PHE A 273 -11.71 21.26 12.64
CA PHE A 273 -13.15 21.06 12.50
C PHE A 273 -13.53 19.95 11.50
N ASN A 274 -12.59 19.49 10.68
CA ASN A 274 -12.83 18.39 9.74
C ASN A 274 -12.31 17.09 10.37
N SER A 275 -13.16 16.09 10.57
CA SER A 275 -12.81 14.82 11.19
C SER A 275 -12.60 13.70 10.17
N ALA A 276 -11.62 12.85 10.43
CA ALA A 276 -11.41 11.60 9.70
C ALA A 276 -11.17 10.48 10.70
N THR A 277 -11.37 9.25 10.25
CA THR A 277 -10.98 8.05 11.00
C THR A 277 -9.82 7.41 10.27
N LEU A 278 -8.71 7.18 10.97
CA LEU A 278 -7.56 6.45 10.45
C LEU A 278 -7.36 5.16 11.22
N ARG A 279 -7.06 4.09 10.50
CA ARG A 279 -6.63 2.81 11.05
C ARG A 279 -5.15 2.63 10.73
N GLN A 280 -4.37 2.25 11.72
CA GLN A 280 -2.99 1.83 11.49
C GLN A 280 -2.99 0.42 10.89
N VAL A 281 -2.38 0.26 9.72
CA VAL A 281 -2.25 -1.02 9.03
C VAL A 281 -0.87 -1.64 9.15
N ASP A 282 0.17 -0.81 9.27
CA ASP A 282 1.53 -1.23 9.59
C ASP A 282 2.24 -0.18 10.46
N ALA A 283 3.48 -0.44 10.87
CA ALA A 283 4.30 0.55 11.57
C ALA A 283 4.47 1.83 10.73
N GLY A 284 3.82 2.93 11.16
CA GLY A 284 3.87 4.22 10.45
C GLY A 284 2.93 4.35 9.24
N THR A 285 2.23 3.28 8.83
CA THR A 285 1.26 3.29 7.72
C THR A 285 -0.16 3.37 8.25
N TRP A 286 -0.88 4.40 7.81
CA TRP A 286 -2.25 4.72 8.18
C TRP A 286 -3.12 4.77 6.93
N GLU A 287 -4.34 4.26 7.04
CA GLU A 287 -5.35 4.32 5.99
C GLU A 287 -6.68 4.89 6.49
N ARG A 288 -7.47 5.46 5.59
CA ARG A 288 -8.77 6.02 5.95
C ARG A 288 -9.79 4.91 6.17
N ALA A 289 -10.33 4.87 7.38
CA ALA A 289 -11.41 3.97 7.77
C ALA A 289 -12.76 4.71 7.84
N LEU A 290 -13.86 3.97 7.75
CA LEU A 290 -15.20 4.51 7.96
C LEU A 290 -15.55 4.64 9.45
N ARG A 291 -15.05 3.72 10.28
CA ARG A 291 -15.27 3.69 11.73
C ARG A 291 -14.20 2.84 12.41
N CYS A 292 -14.01 3.13 13.69
CA CYS A 292 -13.55 2.17 14.67
C CYS A 292 -14.79 1.39 15.15
#